data_AF-A0AAE2QP98-F1
#
_entry.id   AF-A0AAE2QP98-F1
#
_cell.length_a   1.000
_cell.length_b   1.000
_cell.length_c   1.000
_cell.angle_alpha   90.00
_cell.angle_beta   90.00
_cell.angle_gamma   90.00
#
_symmetry.space_group_name_H-M   'P 1'
#
loop_
_entity.id
_entity.type
_entity.pdbx_description
1 polymer ?
#
loop_
_entity_poly.entity_id
_entity_poly.type
_entity_poly.pdbx_seq_one_letter_code
_entity_poly.pdbx_strand_id
1 'polypeptide(L)'
;MADSLSLFIDLNEVGLDLEPEELEAYSQRLIIDLKDGLVETASLARAATVPEGSKAGDAGFDLGILQAEVNLENILAVLGWLRNRIAGATLKLEYRM
;
A
#
# COMPACT_ATOMS: atom_id res chain seq x y z
N MET A 1 9.62 -15.43 16.85
CA MET A 1 9.28 -14.14 16.22
C MET A 1 9.05 -14.45 14.76
N ALA A 2 7.85 -14.22 14.24
CA ALA A 2 7.65 -14.30 12.80
C ALA A 2 8.40 -13.11 12.19
N ASP A 3 9.28 -13.35 11.23
CA ASP A 3 9.89 -12.28 10.43
C ASP A 3 8.76 -11.46 9.79
N SER A 4 8.62 -10.21 10.20
CA SER A 4 7.72 -9.25 9.57
C SER A 4 8.46 -8.48 8.49
N LEU A 5 7.76 -8.22 7.39
CA LEU A 5 8.25 -7.50 6.22
C LEU A 5 7.40 -6.27 6.01
N SER A 6 8.04 -5.16 5.65
CA SER A 6 7.34 -3.99 5.16
C SER A 6 6.99 -4.19 3.69
N LEU A 7 5.71 -4.31 3.39
CA LEU A 7 5.16 -4.33 2.04
C LEU A 7 4.73 -2.91 1.65
N PHE A 8 5.30 -2.40 0.57
CA PHE A 8 4.91 -1.13 -0.03
C PHE A 8 4.05 -1.40 -1.27
N ILE A 9 2.91 -0.72 -1.36
CA ILE A 9 1.94 -0.87 -2.45
C ILE A 9 1.77 0.49 -3.10
N ASP A 10 2.24 0.64 -4.33
CA ASP A 10 2.08 1.87 -5.11
C ASP A 10 0.82 1.81 -5.98
N LEU A 11 -0.13 2.71 -5.70
CA LEU A 11 -1.39 2.87 -6.40
C LEU A 11 -1.32 3.87 -7.57
N ASN A 12 -0.23 4.64 -7.70
CA ASN A 12 -0.06 5.57 -8.81
C ASN A 12 0.16 4.83 -10.14
N GLU A 13 0.94 3.74 -10.08
CA GLU A 13 1.27 2.89 -11.24
C GLU A 13 0.09 1.99 -11.68
N VAL A 14 -0.99 1.97 -10.90
CA VAL A 14 -2.16 1.11 -11.10
C VAL A 14 -3.09 1.66 -12.19
N GLY A 15 -2.94 2.92 -12.59
CA GLY A 15 -3.76 3.51 -13.65
C GLY A 15 -5.24 3.63 -13.25
N LEU A 16 -5.51 3.91 -11.98
CA LEU A 16 -6.88 4.05 -11.44
C LEU A 16 -7.62 5.29 -11.96
N ASP A 17 -6.95 6.19 -12.71
CA ASP A 17 -7.49 7.46 -13.23
C ASP A 17 -8.23 8.28 -12.15
N LEU A 18 -7.66 8.27 -10.93
CA LEU A 18 -8.19 8.97 -9.76
C LEU A 18 -7.50 10.33 -9.59
N GLU A 19 -8.27 11.34 -9.22
CA GLU A 19 -7.70 12.62 -8.79
C GLU A 19 -6.93 12.45 -7.47
N PRO A 20 -5.98 13.35 -7.14
CA PRO A 20 -5.18 13.24 -5.91
C PRO A 20 -6.00 13.07 -4.63
N GLU A 21 -7.11 13.81 -4.50
CA GLU A 21 -8.01 13.73 -3.34
C GLU A 21 -8.74 12.38 -3.27
N GLU A 22 -9.14 11.85 -4.43
CA GLU A 22 -9.78 10.54 -4.54
C GLU A 22 -8.80 9.41 -4.25
N LEU A 23 -7.56 9.53 -4.73
CA LEU A 23 -6.48 8.59 -4.48
C LEU A 23 -6.14 8.53 -2.98
N GLU A 24 -6.13 9.68 -2.31
CA GLU A 24 -5.91 9.75 -0.85
C GLU A 24 -7.05 9.05 -0.10
N ALA A 25 -8.31 9.39 -0.41
CA ALA A 25 -9.47 8.77 0.21
C ALA A 25 -9.51 7.25 -0.03
N TYR A 26 -9.18 6.82 -1.25
CA TYR A 26 -9.08 5.41 -1.61
C TYR A 26 -7.95 4.70 -0.84
N SER A 27 -6.78 5.33 -0.74
CA SER A 27 -5.63 4.84 0.03
C SER A 27 -5.98 4.64 1.50
N GLN A 28 -6.62 5.64 2.13
CA GLN A 28 -7.08 5.55 3.52
C GLN A 28 -8.07 4.40 3.73
N ARG A 29 -9.00 4.22 2.78
CA ARG A 29 -9.97 3.12 2.83
C ARG A 29 -9.30 1.74 2.71
N LEU A 30 -8.32 1.60 1.82
CA LEU A 30 -7.54 0.37 1.71
C LEU A 30 -6.77 0.04 2.99
N ILE A 31 -6.21 1.05 3.67
CA ILE A 31 -5.53 0.86 4.97
C ILE A 31 -6.49 0.32 6.01
N ILE A 32 -7.70 0.89 6.10
CA ILE A 32 -8.72 0.43 7.05
C ILE A 32 -9.09 -1.03 6.76
N ASP A 33 -9.38 -1.35 5.50
CA ASP A 33 -9.77 -2.70 5.11
C ASP A 33 -8.63 -3.73 5.29
N LEU A 34 -7.38 -3.32 5.09
CA LEU A 34 -6.20 -4.15 5.39
C LEU A 34 -6.11 -4.46 6.89
N LYS A 35 -6.36 -3.46 7.74
CA LYS A 35 -6.33 -3.61 9.20
C LYS A 35 -7.52 -4.38 9.78
N ASP A 36 -8.63 -4.43 9.05
CA ASP A 36 -9.86 -5.10 9.48
C ASP A 36 -9.75 -6.63 9.45
N GLY A 37 -8.70 -7.20 8.83
CA GLY A 37 -8.52 -8.65 8.89
C GLY A 37 -7.29 -9.26 8.22
N LEU A 38 -6.41 -8.46 7.61
CA LEU A 38 -5.25 -9.00 6.88
C LEU A 38 -3.92 -8.70 7.58
N VAL A 39 -3.76 -7.50 8.12
CA VAL A 39 -2.52 -7.05 8.77
C VAL A 39 -2.81 -6.30 10.06
N GLU A 40 -1.90 -6.35 11.02
CA GLU A 40 -2.03 -5.58 12.26
C GLU A 40 -1.65 -4.11 12.06
N THR A 41 -0.69 -3.86 11.16
CA THR A 41 -0.15 -2.52 10.90
C THR A 41 -0.26 -2.19 9.42
N ALA A 42 -0.98 -1.11 9.09
CA ALA A 42 -0.95 -0.47 7.79
C ALA A 42 -1.08 1.05 7.95
N SER A 43 -0.40 1.79 7.08
CA SER A 43 -0.35 3.25 7.07
C SER A 43 0.04 3.77 5.68
N LEU A 44 -0.11 5.07 5.46
CA LEU A 44 0.48 5.72 4.29
C LEU A 44 2.01 5.67 4.39
N ALA A 45 2.69 5.43 3.28
CA ALA A 45 4.14 5.40 3.25
C ALA A 45 4.69 6.83 3.44
N ARG A 46 5.66 6.99 4.34
CA ARG A 46 6.31 8.29 4.54
C ARG A 46 7.26 8.60 3.39
N ALA A 47 7.29 9.84 2.93
CA ALA A 47 8.17 10.30 1.85
C ALA A 47 9.66 10.02 2.11
N ALA A 48 10.05 9.84 3.38
CA ALA A 48 11.43 9.49 3.76
C ALA A 48 11.79 8.00 3.54
N THR A 49 10.83 7.11 3.29
CA THR A 49 11.04 5.66 3.23
C THR A 49 10.82 5.04 1.84
N VAL A 50 10.25 5.79 0.89
CA VAL A 50 9.86 5.29 -0.44
C VAL A 50 10.97 5.53 -1.49
N PRO A 51 11.15 4.67 -2.50
CA PRO A 51 12.10 4.89 -3.60
C PRO A 51 11.89 6.23 -4.33
N GLU A 52 13.01 6.79 -4.83
CA GLU A 52 13.06 8.02 -5.61
C GLU A 52 12.10 7.96 -6.82
N GLY A 53 11.10 8.87 -6.87
CA GLY A 53 10.12 8.95 -7.96
C GLY A 53 8.68 9.19 -7.51
N SER A 54 8.40 9.07 -6.22
CA SER A 54 7.06 9.24 -5.66
C SER A 54 6.68 10.71 -5.49
N LYS A 55 5.40 11.05 -5.75
CA LYS A 55 4.88 12.40 -5.57
C LYS A 55 4.63 12.65 -4.08
N ALA A 56 5.48 13.48 -3.48
CA ALA A 56 5.30 13.93 -2.10
C ALA A 56 3.92 14.60 -1.92
N GLY A 57 3.11 14.08 -1.01
CA GLY A 57 1.85 14.67 -0.57
C GLY A 57 2.03 15.74 0.50
N ASP A 58 0.97 16.50 0.77
CA ASP A 58 0.94 17.70 1.64
C ASP A 58 1.37 17.47 3.11
N ALA A 59 1.50 16.21 3.55
CA ALA A 59 1.84 15.84 4.93
C ALA A 59 3.16 15.05 5.08
N GLY A 60 4.02 15.02 4.04
CA GLY A 60 5.27 14.25 4.06
C GLY A 60 5.07 12.74 3.92
N PHE A 61 3.92 12.32 3.41
CA PHE A 61 3.61 10.97 2.96
C PHE A 61 3.56 10.97 1.43
N ASP A 62 3.97 9.88 0.79
CA ASP A 62 3.78 9.74 -0.64
C ASP A 62 2.32 9.39 -0.94
N LEU A 63 1.70 10.25 -1.75
CA LEU A 63 0.31 10.09 -2.11
C LEU A 63 0.16 8.82 -2.95
N GLY A 64 -0.82 7.97 -2.63
CA GLY A 64 -1.05 6.72 -3.34
C GLY A 64 -0.09 5.59 -3.00
N ILE A 65 0.80 5.74 -2.01
CA ILE A 65 1.69 4.65 -1.58
C ILE A 65 1.33 4.20 -0.17
N LEU A 66 0.99 2.92 -0.05
CA LEU A 66 0.65 2.27 1.21
C LEU A 66 1.85 1.50 1.73
N GLN A 67 2.03 1.49 3.04
CA GLN A 67 2.95 0.60 3.75
C GLN A 67 2.13 -0.30 4.69
N ALA A 68 2.29 -1.60 4.55
CA ALA A 68 1.70 -2.60 5.43
C ALA A 68 2.78 -3.52 6.00
N GLU A 69 2.65 -3.91 7.25
CA GLU A 69 3.52 -4.92 7.85
C GLU A 69 2.87 -6.29 7.68
N VAL A 70 3.54 -7.15 6.91
CA VAL A 70 3.10 -8.51 6.59
C VAL A 70 4.08 -9.53 7.15
N ASN A 71 3.63 -10.76 7.33
CA ASN A 71 4.45 -11.92 7.65
C ASN A 71 4.17 -13.02 6.62
N LEU A 72 4.91 -14.13 6.71
CA LEU A 72 4.74 -15.26 5.80
C LEU A 72 3.32 -15.86 5.82
N GLU A 73 2.59 -15.71 6.92
CA GLU A 73 1.24 -16.27 7.10
C GLU A 73 0.17 -15.41 6.41
N ASN A 74 0.33 -14.08 6.40
CA ASN A 74 -0.68 -13.16 5.87
C ASN A 74 -0.33 -12.55 4.50
N ILE A 75 0.93 -12.61 4.04
CA ILE A 75 1.34 -11.99 2.78
C ILE A 75 0.54 -12.52 1.58
N LEU A 76 0.29 -13.83 1.52
CA LEU A 76 -0.51 -14.43 0.46
C LEU A 76 -1.97 -13.96 0.49
N ALA A 77 -2.53 -13.75 1.68
CA ALA A 77 -3.88 -13.23 1.86
C ALA A 77 -3.98 -11.78 1.40
N VAL A 78 -2.99 -10.94 1.75
CA VAL A 78 -2.90 -9.55 1.29
C VAL A 78 -2.80 -9.48 -0.23
N LEU A 79 -1.93 -10.28 -0.85
CA LEU A 79 -1.77 -10.32 -2.30
C LEU A 79 -3.06 -10.79 -3.00
N GLY A 80 -3.72 -11.82 -2.46
CA GLY A 80 -5.01 -12.30 -2.98
C GLY A 80 -6.10 -11.23 -2.89
N TRP A 81 -6.15 -10.49 -1.78
CA TRP A 81 -7.09 -9.39 -1.57
C TRP A 81 -6.82 -8.22 -2.54
N LEU A 82 -5.55 -7.82 -2.70
CA LEU A 82 -5.15 -6.78 -3.64
C LEU A 82 -5.53 -7.16 -5.07
N ARG A 83 -5.24 -8.41 -5.47
CA ARG A 83 -5.59 -8.93 -6.80
C ARG A 83 -7.08 -8.82 -7.11
N ASN A 84 -7.95 -9.07 -6.14
CA ASN A 84 -9.40 -9.00 -6.35
C ASN A 84 -9.92 -7.56 -6.50
N ARG A 85 -9.26 -6.58 -5.86
CA ARG A 85 -9.68 -5.17 -5.89
C ARG A 85 -9.09 -4.39 -7.04
N ILE A 86 -7.88 -4.76 -7.44
CA ILE A 86 -7.06 -4.06 -8.42
C ILE A 86 -6.99 -4.91 -9.71
N ALA A 87 -8.01 -5.74 -9.93
CA ALA A 87 -8.07 -6.71 -11.01
C ALA A 87 -7.91 -6.03 -12.38
N GLY A 88 -6.78 -6.29 -13.04
CA GLY A 88 -6.45 -5.76 -14.37
C GLY A 88 -5.34 -4.71 -14.38
N ALA A 89 -4.86 -4.25 -13.22
CA ALA A 89 -3.81 -3.26 -13.13
C ALA A 89 -2.50 -3.85 -12.55
N THR A 90 -1.37 -3.28 -12.99
CA THR A 90 -0.04 -3.69 -12.54
C THR A 90 0.25 -2.98 -11.23
N LEU A 91 0.42 -3.76 -10.16
CA LEU A 91 0.86 -3.25 -8.87
C LEU A 91 2.37 -3.36 -8.75
N LYS A 92 3.01 -2.26 -8.36
CA LYS A 92 4.40 -2.30 -7.93
C LYS A 92 4.44 -2.59 -6.45
N LEU A 93 5.06 -3.73 -6.12
CA LEU A 93 5.25 -4.18 -4.76
C LEU A 93 6.74 -4.13 -4.44
N GLU A 94 7.10 -3.40 -3.40
CA GLU A 94 8.43 -3.47 -2.82
C GLU A 94 8.33 -4.08 -1.42
N TYR A 95 9.26 -4.98 -1.11
CA TYR A 95 9.38 -5.54 0.23
C TYR A 95 10.75 -5.19 0.82
N ARG A 96 10.78 -4.87 2.10
CA ARG A 96 12.02 -4.73 2.88
C ARG A 96 11.96 -5.61 4.12
N MET A 97 13.05 -6.35 4.34
CA MET A 97 13.34 -7.12 5.56
C MET A 97 14.17 -6.26 6.50
#